data_AF-M5G8P1-F1
#
_entry.id   AF-M5G8P1-F1
#
_cell.length_a   1.000
_cell.length_b   1.000
_cell.length_c   1.000
_cell.angle_alpha   90.00
_cell.angle_beta   90.00
_cell.angle_gamma   90.00
#
_symmetry.space_group_name_H-M   'P 1'
#
loop_
_entity.id
_entity.type
_entity.pdbx_description
1 polymer ?
#
loop_
_entity_poly.entity_id
_entity_poly.type
_entity_poly.pdbx_seq_one_letter_code
_entity_poly.pdbx_strand_id
1 'polypeptide(L)'
;DFFMEASGYSTSSSNTSLYNAMKADALAHCLSDGGHFVVPWKGHRAIHDFCNEYTLTWMFPHLDPFVLGGFDDPHWHKPVSMAKQLAHLLHMANSRFEEEPTFAFVFHNILQKREAACLVRFHILDGRHTCIVEDIQQIPGQVFSKLADKLQKSQWAKVTLVEEEMALRVLHKVHMLRHDVPSSDAYKWCHRNEIRSLV
;
A
#
# COMPACT_ATOMS: atom_id res chain seq x y z
N ASP A 1 5.03 -3.58 24.59
CA ASP A 1 5.26 -4.14 23.25
C ASP A 1 6.15 -3.22 22.42
N PHE A 2 7.39 -3.64 22.21
CA PHE A 2 8.36 -2.93 21.38
C PHE A 2 8.11 -3.32 19.91
N PHE A 3 7.41 -2.48 19.16
CA PHE A 3 7.36 -2.59 17.70
C PHE A 3 8.59 -1.89 17.14
N MET A 4 9.59 -2.68 16.74
CA MET A 4 10.79 -2.20 16.06
C MET A 4 10.47 -2.08 14.56
N GLU A 5 10.44 -0.86 14.06
CA GLU A 5 10.12 -0.53 12.67
C GLU A 5 11.29 -0.92 11.75
N ALA A 6 10.97 -1.50 10.59
CA ALA A 6 11.98 -2.04 9.67
C ALA A 6 12.80 -0.89 9.05
N SER A 7 14.10 -0.85 9.35
CA SER A 7 15.04 0.12 8.76
C SER A 7 15.44 -0.34 7.35
N GLY A 8 15.22 0.52 6.35
CA GLY A 8 15.58 0.28 4.95
C GLY A 8 17.06 0.52 4.67
N TYR A 9 17.89 -0.48 4.92
CA TYR A 9 19.20 -0.61 4.27
C TYR A 9 19.37 -2.09 3.92
N SER A 10 19.22 -2.45 2.65
CA SER A 10 19.48 -3.81 2.17
C SER A 10 20.46 -3.80 1.01
N THR A 11 21.75 -3.78 1.32
CA THR A 11 22.76 -4.28 0.40
C THR A 11 22.93 -5.78 0.65
N SER A 12 22.23 -6.57 -0.15
CA SER A 12 22.43 -8.02 -0.41
C SER A 12 21.67 -9.07 0.43
N SER A 13 21.01 -9.94 -0.35
CA SER A 13 20.59 -11.35 -0.14
C SER A 13 19.90 -11.82 1.15
N SER A 14 18.81 -12.55 0.93
CA SER A 14 17.83 -13.12 1.86
C SER A 14 18.35 -14.29 2.72
N ASN A 15 19.24 -14.03 3.68
CA ASN A 15 19.56 -14.99 4.74
C ASN A 15 19.42 -14.36 6.14
N THR A 16 18.74 -15.05 7.06
CA THR A 16 18.50 -14.58 8.44
C THR A 16 19.80 -14.34 9.22
N SER A 17 20.88 -15.07 8.90
CA SER A 17 22.21 -14.84 9.50
C SER A 17 22.84 -13.52 9.04
N LEU A 18 22.65 -13.13 7.78
CA LEU A 18 23.09 -11.83 7.24
C LEU A 18 22.32 -10.70 7.91
N TYR A 19 21.04 -10.88 8.19
CA TYR A 19 20.22 -9.86 8.86
C TYR A 19 20.74 -9.52 10.27
N ASN A 20 21.16 -10.52 11.06
CA ASN A 20 21.75 -10.28 12.37
C ASN A 20 23.14 -9.62 12.29
N ALA A 21 23.93 -9.99 11.28
CA ALA A 21 25.21 -9.34 11.02
C ALA A 21 25.04 -7.87 10.60
N MET A 22 24.06 -7.57 9.73
CA MET A 22 23.73 -6.20 9.31
C MET A 22 23.25 -5.34 10.48
N LYS A 23 22.47 -5.90 11.40
CA LYS A 23 22.09 -5.21 12.64
C LYS A 23 23.31 -4.86 13.49
N ALA A 24 24.23 -5.80 13.64
CA ALA A 24 25.45 -5.58 14.41
C ALA A 24 26.34 -4.50 13.77
N ASP A 25 26.44 -4.49 12.43
CA ASP A 25 27.21 -3.51 11.68
C ASP A 25 26.58 -2.10 11.75
N ALA A 26 25.26 -2.01 11.58
CA ALA A 26 24.52 -0.76 11.76
C ALA A 26 24.67 -0.19 13.19
N LEU A 27 24.61 -1.07 14.21
CA LEU A 27 24.85 -0.68 15.61
C LEU A 27 26.29 -0.23 15.83
N ALA A 28 27.27 -0.95 15.27
CA ALA A 28 28.68 -0.59 15.38
C ALA A 28 28.95 0.78 14.76
N HIS A 29 28.41 1.07 13.58
CA HIS A 29 28.51 2.39 12.95
C HIS A 29 27.92 3.51 13.82
N CYS A 30 26.78 3.25 14.47
CA CYS A 30 26.15 4.23 15.36
C CYS A 30 26.93 4.47 16.67
N LEU A 31 27.61 3.44 17.18
CA LEU A 31 28.35 3.53 18.43
C LEU A 31 29.80 4.04 18.24
N SER A 32 30.39 3.83 17.06
CA SER A 32 31.81 4.08 16.80
C SER A 32 32.07 5.38 16.04
N ASP A 33 31.27 5.67 15.00
CA ASP A 33 31.56 6.72 14.01
C ASP A 33 30.64 7.96 14.12
N GLY A 34 29.80 8.03 15.16
CA GLY A 34 28.88 9.16 15.35
C GLY A 34 27.73 9.21 14.33
N GLY A 35 27.42 8.07 13.69
CA GLY A 35 26.31 7.98 12.73
C GLY A 35 24.97 8.36 13.35
N HIS A 36 24.20 9.20 12.65
CA HIS A 36 22.86 9.61 13.08
C HIS A 36 21.80 8.61 12.62
N PHE A 37 20.83 8.30 13.49
CA PHE A 37 19.60 7.61 13.09
C PHE A 37 18.62 8.60 12.46
N VAL A 38 18.05 8.21 11.32
CA VAL A 38 16.78 8.80 10.88
C VAL A 38 15.70 8.11 11.71
N VAL A 39 15.18 8.81 12.72
CA VAL A 39 14.01 8.33 13.46
C VAL A 39 12.77 8.67 12.62
N PRO A 40 12.01 7.66 12.12
CA PRO A 40 10.72 7.93 11.52
C PRO A 40 9.80 8.51 12.59
N TRP A 41 9.43 9.78 12.47
CA TRP A 41 8.50 10.43 13.38
C TRP A 41 7.07 10.11 12.97
N LYS A 42 6.23 9.67 13.90
CA LYS A 42 4.79 9.54 13.64
C LYS A 42 4.16 10.92 13.45
N GLY A 43 3.87 11.27 12.21
CA GLY A 43 3.13 12.48 11.89
C GLY A 43 1.75 12.48 12.55
N HIS A 44 1.25 13.66 12.92
CA HIS A 44 -0.11 13.84 13.42
C HIS A 44 -1.17 13.80 12.29
N ARG A 45 -0.73 13.82 11.02
CA ARG A 45 -1.60 13.81 9.84
C ARG A 45 -1.39 12.53 9.06
N ALA A 46 -2.48 11.97 8.57
CA ALA A 46 -2.42 10.89 7.59
C ALA A 46 -1.73 11.42 6.33
N ILE A 47 -0.75 10.66 5.84
CA ILE A 47 -0.11 10.93 4.55
C ILE A 47 -1.07 10.48 3.45
N HIS A 48 -1.27 11.32 2.45
CA HIS A 48 -2.05 10.95 1.29
C HIS A 48 -1.25 10.03 0.37
N ASP A 49 -1.82 8.87 0.05
CA ASP A 49 -1.24 7.91 -0.92
C ASP A 49 -1.34 8.43 -2.37
N PHE A 50 -2.24 9.39 -2.62
CA PHE A 50 -2.52 10.00 -3.92
C PHE A 50 -1.97 11.42 -3.96
N CYS A 51 -1.39 11.80 -5.10
CA CYS A 51 -0.91 13.17 -5.37
C CYS A 51 0.03 13.69 -4.28
N ASN A 52 1.05 12.90 -3.93
CA ASN A 52 2.06 13.29 -2.94
C ASN A 52 3.42 13.48 -3.62
N GLU A 53 3.82 14.74 -3.73
CA GLU A 53 5.11 15.21 -4.29
C GLU A 53 6.33 14.55 -3.64
N TYR A 54 6.25 14.25 -2.35
CA TYR A 54 7.37 13.70 -1.58
C TYR A 54 7.47 12.18 -1.62
N THR A 55 6.58 11.48 -2.34
CA THR A 55 6.55 9.99 -2.35
C THR A 55 7.90 9.40 -2.75
N LEU A 56 8.55 9.96 -3.78
CA LEU A 56 9.84 9.48 -4.25
C LEU A 56 10.92 9.67 -3.20
N THR A 57 11.06 10.89 -2.69
CA THR A 57 12.06 11.28 -1.71
C THR A 57 11.91 10.53 -0.40
N TRP A 58 10.68 10.31 0.07
CA TRP A 58 10.44 9.62 1.34
C TRP A 58 10.74 8.12 1.26
N MET A 59 10.48 7.49 0.11
CA MET A 59 10.75 6.06 -0.07
C MET A 59 12.20 5.79 -0.46
N PHE A 60 12.79 6.66 -1.29
CA PHE A 60 14.13 6.51 -1.85
C PHE A 60 14.93 7.82 -1.74
N PRO A 61 15.29 8.27 -0.52
CA PRO A 61 15.98 9.54 -0.32
C PRO A 61 17.36 9.58 -1.01
N HIS A 62 17.98 8.42 -1.22
CA HIS A 62 19.26 8.29 -1.91
C HIS A 62 19.15 8.46 -3.43
N LEU A 63 17.96 8.23 -4.02
CA LEU A 63 17.71 8.41 -5.46
C LEU A 63 17.29 9.84 -5.80
N ASP A 64 16.68 10.56 -4.84
CA ASP A 64 16.24 11.94 -5.01
C ASP A 64 16.73 12.83 -3.86
N PRO A 65 18.05 13.11 -3.77
CA PRO A 65 18.64 13.85 -2.65
C PRO A 65 18.24 15.33 -2.63
N PHE A 66 17.76 15.88 -3.76
CA PHE A 66 17.41 17.29 -3.89
C PHE A 66 15.90 17.55 -3.85
N VAL A 67 15.06 16.51 -3.78
CA VAL A 67 13.59 16.64 -3.76
C VAL A 67 13.07 17.35 -5.02
N LEU A 68 13.74 17.13 -6.16
CA LEU A 68 13.40 17.78 -7.44
C LEU A 68 12.67 16.82 -8.38
N GLY A 69 12.77 15.51 -8.12
CA GLY A 69 12.21 14.46 -8.96
C GLY A 69 10.85 13.93 -8.48
N GLY A 70 10.20 14.61 -7.54
CA GLY A 70 8.92 14.20 -6.95
C GLY A 70 7.81 13.91 -7.97
N PHE A 71 6.88 13.03 -7.62
CA PHE A 71 5.73 12.70 -8.47
C PHE A 71 4.55 13.61 -8.14
N ASP A 72 3.74 14.00 -9.13
CA ASP A 72 2.52 14.79 -8.88
C ASP A 72 2.81 16.19 -8.26
N ASP A 73 3.94 16.82 -8.59
CA ASP A 73 4.31 18.16 -8.10
C ASP A 73 3.34 19.24 -8.61
N PRO A 74 2.66 19.99 -7.70
CA PRO A 74 1.70 21.03 -8.07
C PRO A 74 2.34 22.26 -8.72
N HIS A 75 3.65 22.44 -8.60
CA HIS A 75 4.37 23.58 -9.21
C HIS A 75 4.64 23.36 -10.69
N TRP A 76 4.40 22.16 -11.23
CA TRP A 76 4.61 21.88 -12.64
C TRP A 76 3.54 22.53 -13.51
N HIS A 77 3.98 23.30 -14.50
CA HIS A 77 3.09 23.91 -15.49
C HIS A 77 2.24 22.90 -16.27
N LYS A 78 2.70 21.65 -16.39
CA LYS A 78 1.97 20.56 -17.05
C LYS A 78 2.02 19.32 -16.16
N PRO A 79 0.87 18.78 -15.73
CA PRO A 79 0.87 17.55 -14.95
C PRO A 79 1.39 16.41 -15.83
N VAL A 80 2.36 15.66 -15.30
CA VAL A 80 2.86 14.43 -15.92
C VAL A 80 2.34 13.27 -15.10
N SER A 81 1.80 12.24 -15.75
CA SER A 81 1.36 11.06 -15.02
C SER A 81 2.55 10.36 -14.37
N MET A 82 2.35 9.87 -13.14
CA MET A 82 3.37 9.09 -12.41
C MET A 82 3.95 7.96 -13.26
N ALA A 83 3.12 7.25 -14.04
CA ALA A 83 3.58 6.18 -14.93
C ALA A 83 4.53 6.68 -16.03
N LYS A 84 4.24 7.83 -16.64
CA LYS A 84 5.09 8.42 -17.68
C LYS A 84 6.41 8.93 -17.11
N GLN A 85 6.36 9.56 -15.94
CA GLN A 85 7.56 10.01 -15.23
C GLN A 85 8.42 8.82 -14.79
N LEU A 86 7.82 7.76 -14.24
CA LEU A 86 8.52 6.54 -13.86
C LEU A 86 9.21 5.89 -15.05
N ALA A 87 8.50 5.75 -16.17
CA ALA A 87 9.09 5.24 -17.41
C ALA A 87 10.28 6.11 -17.84
N HIS A 88 10.16 7.44 -17.75
CA HIS A 88 11.28 8.32 -18.06
C HIS A 88 12.48 8.09 -17.13
N LEU A 89 12.28 8.06 -15.81
CA LEU A 89 13.34 7.83 -14.82
C LEU A 89 14.08 6.52 -15.04
N LEU A 90 13.37 5.45 -15.43
CA LEU A 90 13.97 4.16 -15.75
C LEU A 90 14.76 4.17 -17.06
N HIS A 91 14.38 4.99 -18.05
CA HIS A 91 15.06 5.07 -19.35
C HIS A 91 16.13 6.17 -19.43
N MET A 92 16.40 6.91 -18.33
CA MET A 92 17.47 7.90 -18.31
C MET A 92 18.84 7.22 -18.48
N ALA A 93 19.73 7.81 -19.28
CA ALA A 93 21.11 7.33 -19.37
C ALA A 93 21.81 7.50 -18.01
N ASN A 94 22.45 6.43 -17.51
CA ASN A 94 23.03 6.34 -16.16
C ASN A 94 22.00 6.47 -15.02
N SER A 95 20.87 5.79 -15.16
CA SER A 95 19.80 5.82 -14.16
C SER A 95 20.14 4.99 -12.92
N ARG A 96 20.42 5.67 -11.80
CA ARG A 96 20.45 5.05 -10.47
C ARG A 96 19.11 4.39 -10.10
N PHE A 97 18.02 4.76 -10.79
CA PHE A 97 16.68 4.21 -10.56
C PHE A 97 16.51 2.81 -11.16
N GLU A 98 17.21 2.50 -12.25
CA GLU A 98 17.22 1.14 -12.83
C GLU A 98 18.03 0.17 -11.97
N GLU A 99 19.17 0.65 -11.44
CA GLU A 99 20.07 -0.14 -10.60
C GLU A 99 19.45 -0.49 -9.24
N GLU A 100 18.49 0.29 -8.76
CA GLU A 100 17.84 0.05 -7.48
C GLU A 100 16.86 -1.13 -7.56
N PRO A 101 17.16 -2.28 -6.92
CA PRO A 101 16.46 -3.54 -7.18
C PRO A 101 14.98 -3.52 -6.76
N THR A 102 14.61 -2.66 -5.82
CA THR A 102 13.24 -2.58 -5.30
C THR A 102 12.41 -1.48 -5.95
N PHE A 103 13.05 -0.55 -6.66
CA PHE A 103 12.41 0.66 -7.15
C PHE A 103 11.26 0.38 -8.12
N ALA A 104 11.53 -0.39 -9.18
CA ALA A 104 10.53 -0.74 -10.19
C ALA A 104 9.35 -1.52 -9.57
N PHE A 105 9.62 -2.46 -8.67
CA PHE A 105 8.58 -3.26 -8.00
C PHE A 105 7.69 -2.40 -7.11
N VAL A 106 8.28 -1.54 -6.27
CA VAL A 106 7.54 -0.66 -5.36
C VAL A 106 6.62 0.28 -6.14
N PHE A 107 7.15 0.98 -7.16
CA PHE A 107 6.35 1.92 -7.94
C PHE A 107 5.32 1.24 -8.84
N HIS A 108 5.61 0.02 -9.34
CA HIS A 108 4.60 -0.78 -10.03
C HIS A 108 3.41 -1.11 -9.12
N ASN A 109 3.67 -1.50 -7.86
CA ASN A 109 2.60 -1.76 -6.89
C ASN A 109 1.80 -0.50 -6.53
N ILE A 110 2.47 0.65 -6.41
CA ILE A 110 1.79 1.93 -6.16
C ILE A 110 0.86 2.28 -7.33
N LEU A 111 1.33 2.13 -8.57
CA LEU A 111 0.52 2.36 -9.76
C LEU A 111 -0.69 1.42 -9.82
N GLN A 112 -0.49 0.12 -9.57
CA GLN A 112 -1.60 -0.85 -9.50
C GLN A 112 -2.62 -0.48 -8.40
N LYS A 113 -2.15 -0.10 -7.21
CA LYS A 113 -3.02 0.33 -6.10
C LYS A 113 -3.83 1.57 -6.48
N ARG A 114 -3.21 2.53 -7.17
CA ARG A 114 -3.87 3.75 -7.64
C ARG A 114 -4.94 3.44 -8.68
N GLU A 115 -4.62 2.59 -9.66
CA GLU A 115 -5.55 2.15 -10.69
C GLU A 115 -6.73 1.36 -10.12
N ALA A 116 -6.46 0.43 -9.20
CA ALA A 116 -7.48 -0.31 -8.48
C ALA A 116 -8.45 0.62 -7.73
N ALA A 117 -7.92 1.59 -6.98
CA ALA A 117 -8.74 2.57 -6.27
C ALA A 117 -9.56 3.46 -7.23
N CYS A 118 -8.98 3.81 -8.38
CA CYS A 118 -9.64 4.55 -9.44
C CYS A 118 -10.81 3.75 -10.02
N LEU A 119 -10.57 2.50 -10.41
CA LEU A 119 -11.59 1.62 -10.99
C LEU A 119 -12.71 1.30 -10.00
N VAL A 120 -12.41 1.10 -8.72
CA VAL A 120 -13.43 0.97 -7.66
C VAL A 120 -14.32 2.20 -7.61
N ARG A 121 -13.74 3.41 -7.63
CA ARG A 121 -14.53 4.66 -7.62
C ARG A 121 -15.44 4.77 -8.83
N PHE A 122 -15.01 4.31 -10.01
CA PHE A 122 -15.81 4.41 -11.24
C PHE A 122 -16.79 3.25 -11.47
N HIS A 123 -16.55 2.06 -10.91
CA HIS A 123 -17.46 0.90 -11.04
C HIS A 123 -18.62 0.94 -10.05
N ILE A 124 -18.49 1.68 -8.97
CA ILE A 124 -19.62 1.93 -8.07
C ILE A 124 -20.43 3.07 -8.68
N LEU A 125 -21.63 2.78 -9.21
CA LEU A 125 -22.61 3.81 -9.53
C LEU A 125 -22.73 4.77 -8.34
N ASP A 126 -22.64 6.08 -8.55
CA ASP A 126 -22.62 7.10 -7.48
C ASP A 126 -23.69 6.84 -6.40
N GLY A 127 -24.91 6.45 -6.80
CA GLY A 127 -25.98 6.12 -5.86
C GLY A 127 -25.71 4.89 -4.97
N ARG A 128 -25.00 3.86 -5.46
CA ARG A 128 -24.67 2.66 -4.67
C ARG A 128 -23.62 2.95 -3.60
N HIS A 129 -22.63 3.79 -3.88
CA HIS A 129 -21.63 4.17 -2.88
C HIS A 129 -22.30 4.89 -1.72
N THR A 130 -23.11 5.89 -2.03
CA THR A 130 -23.83 6.68 -1.03
C THR A 130 -24.77 5.80 -0.21
N CYS A 131 -25.55 4.91 -0.84
CA CYS A 131 -26.41 3.98 -0.11
C CYS A 131 -25.61 3.01 0.78
N ILE A 132 -24.44 2.52 0.35
CA ILE A 132 -23.60 1.65 1.19
C ILE A 132 -23.03 2.44 2.38
N VAL A 133 -22.58 3.67 2.16
CA VAL A 133 -22.08 4.54 3.25
C VAL A 133 -23.19 4.90 4.23
N GLU A 134 -24.39 5.21 3.74
CA GLU A 134 -25.58 5.43 4.56
C GLU A 134 -25.96 4.18 5.35
N ASP A 135 -26.00 3.00 4.70
CA ASP A 135 -26.27 1.72 5.35
C ASP A 135 -25.22 1.43 6.46
N ILE A 136 -23.95 1.76 6.23
CA ILE A 136 -22.87 1.61 7.24
C ILE A 136 -23.07 2.58 8.40
N GLN A 137 -23.44 3.84 8.13
CA GLN A 137 -23.65 4.86 9.16
C GLN A 137 -24.86 4.55 10.05
N GLN A 138 -25.88 3.88 9.53
CA GLN A 138 -27.06 3.47 10.29
C GLN A 138 -26.78 2.33 11.28
N ILE A 139 -25.71 1.56 11.08
CA ILE A 139 -25.39 0.40 11.91
C ILE A 139 -24.41 0.83 13.02
N PRO A 140 -24.75 0.65 14.31
CA PRO A 140 -23.83 0.96 15.39
C PRO A 140 -22.57 0.07 15.30
N GLY A 141 -21.39 0.65 15.46
CA GLY A 141 -20.12 -0.08 15.38
C GLY A 141 -20.03 -1.31 16.31
N GLN A 142 -20.74 -1.28 17.44
CA GLN A 142 -20.84 -2.41 18.37
C GLN A 142 -21.47 -3.67 17.76
N VAL A 143 -22.36 -3.51 16.77
CA VAL A 143 -23.01 -4.62 16.06
C VAL A 143 -21.99 -5.36 15.20
N PHE A 144 -21.10 -4.64 14.51
CA PHE A 144 -20.01 -5.26 13.74
C PHE A 144 -19.03 -6.02 14.64
N SER A 145 -18.67 -5.48 15.82
CA SER A 145 -17.82 -6.19 16.77
C SER A 145 -18.47 -7.46 17.30
N LYS A 146 -19.75 -7.39 17.72
CA LYS A 146 -20.50 -8.56 18.20
C LYS A 146 -20.67 -9.63 17.10
N LEU A 147 -20.93 -9.20 15.87
CA LEU A 147 -21.04 -10.08 14.72
C LEU A 147 -19.70 -10.76 14.40
N ALA A 148 -18.60 -10.01 14.45
CA ALA A 148 -17.25 -10.56 14.25
C ALA A 148 -16.92 -11.63 15.31
N ASP A 149 -17.16 -11.34 16.58
CA ASP A 149 -16.96 -12.30 17.69
C ASP A 149 -17.81 -13.57 17.52
N LYS A 150 -19.04 -13.42 17.01
CA LYS A 150 -19.98 -14.52 16.78
C LYS A 150 -19.52 -15.40 15.62
N LEU A 151 -19.11 -14.80 14.50
CA LEU A 151 -18.59 -15.52 13.33
C LEU A 151 -17.24 -16.19 13.60
N GLN A 152 -16.40 -15.58 14.45
CA GLN A 152 -15.12 -16.16 14.85
C GLN A 152 -15.30 -17.40 15.74
N LYS A 153 -16.33 -17.42 16.59
CA LYS A 153 -16.67 -18.57 17.44
C LYS A 153 -17.37 -19.70 16.68
N SER A 154 -18.17 -19.38 15.67
CA SER A 154 -18.84 -20.37 14.85
C SER A 154 -19.06 -19.86 13.43
N GLN A 155 -18.43 -20.54 12.47
CA GLN A 155 -18.51 -20.20 11.05
C GLN A 155 -19.95 -20.34 10.47
N TRP A 156 -20.83 -21.09 11.13
CA TRP A 156 -22.23 -21.29 10.73
C TRP A 156 -23.22 -20.60 11.68
N ALA A 157 -22.78 -19.60 12.45
CA ALA A 157 -23.65 -18.89 13.36
C ALA A 157 -24.84 -18.26 12.61
N LYS A 158 -26.06 -18.61 13.02
CA LYS A 158 -27.27 -17.99 12.48
C LYS A 158 -27.38 -16.56 12.96
N VAL A 159 -27.74 -15.69 12.03
CA VAL A 159 -28.09 -14.30 12.27
C VAL A 159 -29.42 -14.30 13.02
N THR A 160 -29.46 -13.62 14.17
CA THR A 160 -30.65 -13.62 15.03
C THR A 160 -31.26 -12.23 15.14
N LEU A 161 -30.44 -11.18 14.97
CA LEU A 161 -30.89 -9.80 15.05
C LEU A 161 -31.05 -9.20 13.65
N VAL A 162 -32.07 -8.37 13.46
CA VAL A 162 -32.30 -7.64 12.20
C VAL A 162 -31.11 -6.74 11.85
N GLU A 163 -30.47 -6.14 12.85
CA GLU A 163 -29.27 -5.30 12.68
C GLU A 163 -28.05 -6.12 12.24
N GLU A 164 -27.89 -7.36 12.73
CA GLU A 164 -26.84 -8.27 12.28
C GLU A 164 -27.06 -8.68 10.80
N GLU A 165 -28.32 -8.84 10.39
CA GLU A 165 -28.67 -9.18 9.01
C GLU A 165 -28.40 -8.01 8.06
N MET A 166 -28.70 -6.78 8.49
CA MET A 166 -28.31 -5.57 7.76
C MET A 166 -26.79 -5.47 7.65
N ALA A 167 -26.04 -5.69 8.74
CA ALA A 167 -24.59 -5.69 8.73
C ALA A 167 -24.00 -6.72 7.75
N LEU A 168 -24.56 -7.93 7.71
CA LEU A 168 -24.14 -8.97 6.76
C LEU A 168 -24.48 -8.64 5.30
N ARG A 169 -25.63 -8.01 5.04
CA ARG A 169 -25.98 -7.51 3.71
C ARG A 169 -24.99 -6.45 3.24
N VAL A 170 -24.65 -5.51 4.11
CA VAL A 170 -23.65 -4.47 3.83
C VAL A 170 -22.27 -5.08 3.56
N LEU A 171 -21.83 -6.02 4.42
CA LEU A 171 -20.58 -6.76 4.23
C LEU A 171 -20.55 -7.51 2.89
N HIS A 172 -21.65 -8.15 2.48
CA HIS A 172 -21.73 -8.81 1.18
C HIS A 172 -21.65 -7.82 0.01
N LYS A 173 -22.33 -6.67 0.09
CA LYS A 173 -22.25 -5.61 -0.92
C LYS A 173 -20.81 -5.11 -1.08
N VAL A 174 -20.12 -4.86 0.05
CA VAL A 174 -18.71 -4.43 0.07
C VAL A 174 -17.78 -5.53 -0.45
N HIS A 175 -18.05 -6.80 -0.13
CA HIS A 175 -17.25 -7.93 -0.61
C HIS A 175 -17.37 -8.15 -2.12
N MET A 176 -18.58 -8.01 -2.69
CA MET A 176 -18.79 -8.15 -4.14
C MET A 176 -18.04 -7.07 -4.92
N LEU A 177 -17.96 -5.85 -4.39
CA LEU A 177 -17.14 -4.77 -4.96
C LEU A 177 -15.64 -5.09 -5.00
N ARG A 178 -15.16 -6.10 -4.25
CA ARG A 178 -13.74 -6.48 -4.19
C ARG A 178 -13.34 -7.47 -5.30
N HIS A 179 -14.30 -8.21 -5.87
CA HIS A 179 -14.00 -9.24 -6.88
C HIS A 179 -13.58 -8.62 -8.23
N ASP A 180 -14.19 -7.48 -8.59
CA ASP A 180 -14.03 -6.82 -9.89
C ASP A 180 -12.87 -5.81 -9.92
N VAL A 181 -12.02 -5.78 -8.88
CA VAL A 181 -10.94 -4.81 -8.72
C VAL A 181 -9.61 -5.44 -9.15
N PRO A 182 -8.79 -4.75 -9.97
CA PRO A 182 -7.42 -5.18 -10.21
C PRO A 182 -6.66 -5.34 -8.88
N SER A 183 -5.84 -6.39 -8.76
CA SER A 183 -5.22 -6.84 -7.50
C SER A 183 -6.16 -7.58 -6.53
N SER A 184 -7.39 -7.90 -6.92
CA SER A 184 -8.23 -8.90 -6.23
C SER A 184 -7.54 -10.27 -6.20
N ASP A 185 -7.98 -11.14 -5.30
CA ASP A 185 -7.41 -12.50 -5.20
C ASP A 185 -7.60 -13.29 -6.51
N ALA A 186 -8.71 -13.05 -7.21
CA ALA A 186 -8.96 -13.59 -8.55
C ALA A 186 -7.98 -13.03 -9.60
N TYR A 187 -7.75 -11.71 -9.61
CA TYR A 187 -6.78 -11.07 -10.51
C TYR A 187 -5.36 -11.61 -10.31
N LYS A 188 -4.91 -11.73 -9.05
CA LYS A 188 -3.61 -12.31 -8.71
C LYS A 188 -3.50 -13.76 -9.16
N TRP A 189 -4.58 -14.52 -9.08
CA TRP A 189 -4.62 -15.91 -9.51
C TRP A 189 -4.48 -16.04 -11.04
N CYS A 190 -5.21 -15.22 -11.79
CA CYS A 190 -5.08 -15.13 -13.26
C CYS A 190 -3.66 -14.72 -13.67
N HIS A 191 -3.11 -13.66 -13.07
CA HIS A 191 -1.77 -13.17 -13.43
C HIS A 191 -0.66 -14.16 -13.06
N ARG A 192 -0.81 -14.91 -11.96
CA ARG A 192 0.09 -16.02 -11.63
C ARG A 192 0.05 -17.13 -12.67
N ASN A 193 -1.13 -17.46 -13.20
CA ASN A 193 -1.27 -18.45 -14.27
C ASN A 193 -0.67 -17.96 -15.59
N GLU A 194 -0.80 -16.66 -15.89
CA GLU A 194 -0.17 -16.02 -17.03
C GLU A 194 1.35 -16.06 -16.94
N ILE A 195 1.95 -15.65 -15.81
CA ILE A 195 3.39 -15.75 -15.56
C ILE A 195 3.88 -17.21 -15.69
N ARG A 196 3.12 -18.17 -15.17
CA ARG A 196 3.43 -19.60 -15.29
C ARG A 196 3.30 -20.15 -16.71
N SER A 197 2.53 -19.49 -17.58
CA SER A 197 2.44 -19.88 -18.99
C SER A 197 3.61 -19.37 -19.83
N LEU A 198 4.36 -18.39 -19.31
CA LEU A 198 5.53 -17.80 -19.95
C LEU A 198 6.85 -18.49 -19.58
N VAL A 199 6.83 -19.41 -18.59
CA VAL A 199 7.96 -20.21 -18.10
C VAL A 199 7.76 -21.67 -18.47
#